data_AF-A0A7D8YMI5-F1
#
_entry.id   AF-A0A7D8YMI5-F1
#
_cell.length_a   1.000
_cell.length_b   1.000
_cell.length_c   1.000
_cell.angle_alpha   90.00
_cell.angle_beta   90.00
_cell.angle_gamma   90.00
#
_symmetry.space_group_name_H-M   'P 1'
#
loop_
_entity.id
_entity.type
_entity.pdbx_description
1 polymer ?
#
loop_
_entity_poly.entity_id
_entity_poly.type
_entity_poly.pdbx_seq_one_letter_code
_entity_poly.pdbx_strand_id
1 'polypeptide(L)'
;MLSRQLLRAAPRVAFSRRMATLADSPLDKKVAQNNQEKGNFINYKKMSENLSIVRQRLNRPLTYAEKILYSHLDDPHGQEIERGVSYLKLRPDRVACQDATAQMAILQFMSAGMPSVANPTTVHCDHLIEAQVGGAKDLARAVDINKEVYDFLSTSCAKYNIGFWKPGSGIIHQILLENYAFPGGLLIGTDSHTPNAGGLGMCAIGVGGADAVDVMANLPWELKAPKVIGVKLTGQLSGWTAPKDIILKVAGILTVKGGTGAIVEYFGS
;
A
#
# COMPACT_ATOMS: atom_id res chain seq x y z
N MET A 1 -23.53 5.73 64.97
CA MET A 1 -23.11 4.40 64.46
C MET A 1 -23.30 4.39 62.95
N LEU A 2 -22.22 4.36 62.17
CA LEU A 2 -22.22 3.74 60.83
C LEU A 2 -20.77 3.49 60.41
N SER A 3 -20.53 2.22 60.14
CA SER A 3 -19.27 1.51 60.03
C SER A 3 -18.50 1.88 58.74
N ARG A 4 -17.19 2.08 58.87
CA ARG A 4 -16.23 2.06 57.75
C ARG A 4 -16.07 0.62 57.28
N GLN A 5 -16.63 0.26 56.12
CA GLN A 5 -16.26 -0.98 55.44
C GLN A 5 -15.02 -0.75 54.57
N LEU A 6 -13.93 -1.43 54.94
CA LEU A 6 -12.73 -1.60 54.14
C LEU A 6 -13.07 -2.46 52.90
N LEU A 7 -13.13 -1.83 51.73
CA LEU A 7 -13.18 -2.54 50.44
C LEU A 7 -11.81 -3.17 50.19
N ARG A 8 -11.74 -4.50 50.28
CA ARG A 8 -10.58 -5.29 49.83
C ARG A 8 -10.37 -5.06 48.33
N ALA A 9 -9.17 -4.65 47.95
CA ALA A 9 -8.76 -4.57 46.56
C ALA A 9 -8.81 -5.96 45.91
N ALA A 10 -9.60 -6.09 44.84
CA ALA A 10 -9.57 -7.27 43.98
C ALA A 10 -8.21 -7.34 43.26
N PRO A 11 -7.65 -8.53 43.02
CA PRO A 11 -6.38 -8.66 42.33
C PRO A 11 -6.54 -8.13 40.89
N ARG A 12 -5.69 -7.19 40.50
CA ARG A 12 -5.60 -6.74 39.11
C ARG A 12 -5.21 -7.94 38.24
N VAL A 13 -6.16 -8.45 37.47
CA VAL A 13 -5.88 -9.38 36.38
C VAL A 13 -5.00 -8.63 35.38
N ALA A 14 -3.73 -8.97 35.33
CA ALA A 14 -2.83 -8.50 34.28
C ALA A 14 -3.28 -9.15 32.98
N PHE A 15 -4.06 -8.41 32.18
CA PHE A 15 -4.33 -8.80 30.80
C PHE A 15 -3.02 -8.71 30.03
N SER A 16 -2.36 -9.86 29.88
CA SER A 16 -1.34 -10.06 28.85
C SER A 16 -2.02 -9.83 27.50
N ARG A 17 -1.62 -8.77 26.80
CA ARG A 17 -2.04 -8.51 25.42
C ARG A 17 -1.58 -9.65 24.54
N ARG A 18 -2.46 -10.60 24.20
CA ARG A 18 -2.22 -11.55 23.12
C ARG A 18 -2.68 -10.90 21.82
N MET A 19 -1.79 -10.14 21.17
CA MET A 19 -1.89 -9.87 19.74
C MET A 19 -1.70 -11.20 19.00
N ALA A 20 -2.49 -11.42 17.94
CA ALA A 20 -2.47 -12.54 16.97
C ALA A 20 -1.78 -13.82 17.46
N THR A 21 -2.54 -14.91 17.64
CA THR A 21 -1.96 -16.25 17.75
C THR A 21 -0.83 -16.41 16.75
N LEU A 22 0.40 -16.62 17.23
CA LEU A 22 1.51 -17.08 16.41
C LEU A 22 1.00 -18.34 15.72
N ALA A 23 0.61 -18.21 14.46
CA ALA A 23 0.29 -19.36 13.65
C ALA A 23 1.63 -19.94 13.24
N ASP A 24 1.95 -21.15 13.70
CA ASP A 24 3.12 -21.93 13.28
C ASP A 24 3.01 -22.40 11.82
N SER A 25 2.31 -21.64 10.97
CA SER A 25 2.20 -21.93 9.55
C SER A 25 3.55 -21.70 8.89
N PRO A 26 4.02 -22.63 8.04
CA PRO A 26 5.21 -22.42 7.24
C PRO A 26 5.09 -21.13 6.41
N LEU A 27 6.06 -20.23 6.55
CA LEU A 27 6.09 -18.94 5.82
C LEU A 27 6.45 -19.11 4.32
N ASP A 28 6.83 -20.32 3.91
CA ASP A 28 7.16 -20.70 2.53
C ASP A 28 5.98 -21.32 1.77
N LYS A 29 4.79 -21.38 2.38
CA LYS A 29 3.58 -21.84 1.70
C LYS A 29 3.30 -20.96 0.47
N LYS A 30 3.15 -21.59 -0.69
CA LYS A 30 2.79 -20.91 -1.95
C LYS A 30 1.33 -20.45 -1.92
N VAL A 31 1.10 -19.28 -1.35
CA VAL A 31 -0.20 -18.59 -1.38
C VAL A 31 -0.15 -17.52 -2.48
N ALA A 32 -1.09 -17.56 -3.42
CA ALA A 32 -1.14 -16.57 -4.50
C ALA A 32 -1.35 -15.16 -3.94
N GLN A 33 -0.75 -14.15 -4.56
CA GLN A 33 -0.95 -12.74 -4.16
C GLN A 33 -2.40 -12.30 -4.36
N ASN A 34 -3.07 -12.82 -5.40
CA ASN A 34 -4.46 -12.54 -5.72
C ASN A 34 -5.02 -13.62 -6.68
N ASN A 35 -6.31 -13.50 -6.99
CA ASN A 35 -7.02 -14.44 -7.85
C ASN A 35 -6.82 -14.21 -9.36
N GLN A 36 -6.33 -13.04 -9.76
CA GLN A 36 -6.24 -12.61 -11.18
C GLN A 36 -4.89 -12.98 -11.80
N GLU A 37 -3.80 -12.80 -11.06
CA GLU A 37 -2.42 -12.90 -11.54
C GLU A 37 -1.77 -14.21 -11.07
N LYS A 38 -2.00 -15.29 -11.82
CA LYS A 38 -1.45 -16.62 -11.50
C LYS A 38 0.08 -16.63 -11.53
N GLY A 39 0.68 -17.47 -10.67
CA GLY A 39 2.14 -17.66 -10.62
C GLY A 39 2.88 -16.68 -9.72
N ASN A 40 2.21 -15.66 -9.18
CA ASN A 40 2.76 -14.72 -8.20
C ASN A 40 2.33 -15.12 -6.79
N PHE A 41 3.29 -15.33 -5.90
CA PHE A 41 3.05 -15.81 -4.54
C PHE A 41 3.55 -14.80 -3.50
N ILE A 42 2.83 -14.72 -2.38
CA ILE A 42 3.26 -13.93 -1.23
C ILE A 42 4.53 -14.57 -0.64
N ASN A 43 5.57 -13.77 -0.40
CA ASN A 43 6.87 -14.26 0.04
C ASN A 43 7.21 -13.84 1.48
N TYR A 44 6.37 -14.25 2.43
CA TYR A 44 6.60 -13.95 3.85
C TYR A 44 7.89 -14.57 4.40
N LYS A 45 8.36 -15.69 3.84
CA LYS A 45 9.66 -16.27 4.20
C LYS A 45 10.81 -15.30 3.93
N LYS A 46 10.95 -14.80 2.69
CA LYS A 46 11.98 -13.81 2.36
C LYS A 46 11.85 -12.55 3.21
N MET A 47 10.62 -12.07 3.41
CA MET A 47 10.38 -10.90 4.24
C MET A 47 10.86 -11.10 5.69
N SER A 48 10.60 -12.28 6.26
CA SER A 48 11.03 -12.64 7.62
C SER A 48 12.55 -12.81 7.72
N GLU A 49 13.20 -13.38 6.71
CA GLU A 49 14.66 -13.51 6.63
C GLU A 49 15.33 -12.13 6.57
N ASN A 50 14.86 -11.26 5.66
CA ASN A 50 15.32 -9.87 5.54
C ASN A 50 15.14 -9.10 6.86
N LEU A 51 13.99 -9.25 7.52
CA LEU A 51 13.74 -8.60 8.81
C LEU A 51 14.63 -9.12 9.93
N SER A 52 14.98 -10.40 9.90
CA SER A 52 15.88 -10.98 10.91
C SER A 52 17.26 -10.35 10.81
N ILE A 53 17.77 -10.15 9.59
CA ILE A 53 19.04 -9.45 9.32
C ILE A 53 18.94 -7.99 9.83
N VAL A 54 17.91 -7.26 9.43
CA VAL A 54 17.76 -5.84 9.81
C VAL A 54 17.60 -5.68 11.33
N ARG A 55 16.87 -6.57 12.00
CA ARG A 55 16.71 -6.53 13.47
C ARG A 55 18.03 -6.74 14.20
N GLN A 56 18.87 -7.67 13.74
CA GLN A 56 20.21 -7.88 14.31
C GLN A 56 21.09 -6.64 14.15
N ARG A 57 21.00 -5.95 12.99
CA ARG A 57 21.76 -4.73 12.72
C ARG A 57 21.31 -3.52 13.55
N LEU A 58 20.00 -3.30 13.66
CA LEU A 58 19.45 -2.09 14.30
C LEU A 58 19.26 -2.20 15.82
N ASN A 59 19.19 -3.43 16.36
CA ASN A 59 19.03 -3.72 17.79
C ASN A 59 17.97 -2.86 18.52
N ARG A 60 16.84 -2.60 17.87
CA ARG A 60 15.71 -1.85 18.42
C ARG A 60 14.38 -2.40 17.92
N PRO A 61 13.27 -2.12 18.62
CA PRO A 61 11.94 -2.39 18.09
C PRO A 61 11.69 -1.67 16.76
N LEU A 62 10.95 -2.34 15.88
CA LEU A 62 10.50 -1.80 14.60
C LEU A 62 8.99 -1.55 14.63
N THR A 63 8.58 -0.41 14.10
CA THR A 63 7.17 -0.09 13.79
C THR A 63 6.64 -1.02 12.70
N TYR A 64 5.33 -1.03 12.44
CA TYR A 64 4.77 -1.86 11.38
C TYR A 64 5.25 -1.41 10.00
N ALA A 65 5.24 -0.10 9.73
CA ALA A 65 5.74 0.48 8.50
C ALA A 65 7.22 0.12 8.24
N GLU A 66 8.07 0.20 9.28
CA GLU A 66 9.47 -0.23 9.17
C GLU A 66 9.61 -1.71 8.88
N LYS A 67 8.79 -2.57 9.48
CA LYS A 67 8.84 -4.01 9.18
C LYS A 67 8.55 -4.27 7.71
N ILE A 68 7.56 -3.60 7.12
CA ILE A 68 7.25 -3.78 5.71
C ILE A 68 8.37 -3.20 4.84
N LEU A 69 8.77 -1.94 5.03
CA LEU A 69 9.80 -1.34 4.18
C LEU A 69 11.12 -2.11 4.27
N TYR A 70 11.56 -2.46 5.47
CA TYR A 70 12.86 -3.11 5.65
C TYR A 70 12.86 -4.58 5.24
N SER A 71 11.70 -5.25 5.21
CA SER A 71 11.59 -6.59 4.64
C SER A 71 11.73 -6.60 3.12
N HIS A 72 11.51 -5.45 2.47
CA HIS A 72 11.55 -5.28 1.01
C HIS A 72 12.85 -4.62 0.52
N LEU A 73 13.87 -4.51 1.36
CA LEU A 73 15.19 -4.02 0.93
C LEU A 73 15.80 -4.94 -0.12
N ASP A 74 16.43 -4.33 -1.12
CA ASP A 74 17.22 -5.03 -2.13
C ASP A 74 18.47 -5.66 -1.50
N ASP A 75 19.14 -4.93 -0.61
CA ASP A 75 20.27 -5.40 0.19
C ASP A 75 20.04 -5.16 1.70
N PRO A 76 19.44 -6.12 2.43
CA PRO A 76 19.21 -5.98 3.87
C PRO A 76 20.49 -6.00 4.71
N HIS A 77 21.64 -6.42 4.17
CA HIS A 77 22.91 -6.48 4.90
C HIS A 77 23.67 -5.14 4.83
N GLY A 78 23.74 -4.53 3.64
CA GLY A 78 24.52 -3.32 3.39
C GLY A 78 23.71 -2.02 3.45
N GLN A 79 22.38 -2.05 3.33
CA GLN A 79 21.57 -0.83 3.31
C GLN A 79 21.76 0.03 4.56
N GLU A 80 22.08 1.31 4.36
CA GLU A 80 22.04 2.33 5.42
C GLU A 80 20.58 2.70 5.76
N ILE A 81 20.25 2.68 7.06
CA ILE A 81 18.88 2.90 7.53
C ILE A 81 18.89 4.02 8.59
N GLU A 82 18.62 5.24 8.14
CA GLU A 82 18.42 6.40 9.00
C GLU A 82 17.17 7.17 8.57
N ARG A 83 16.17 7.22 9.47
CA ARG A 83 14.88 7.87 9.20
C ARG A 83 15.09 9.36 8.88
N GLY A 84 14.55 9.79 7.74
CA GLY A 84 14.62 11.17 7.27
C GLY A 84 15.94 11.52 6.59
N VAL A 85 16.87 10.57 6.44
CA VAL A 85 18.20 10.81 5.88
C VAL A 85 18.50 9.85 4.72
N SER A 86 18.54 8.54 4.97
CA SER A 86 18.99 7.58 3.96
C SER A 86 17.94 7.33 2.87
N TYR A 87 18.39 6.95 1.67
CA TYR A 87 17.51 6.44 0.61
C TYR A 87 17.53 4.91 0.63
N LEU A 88 16.36 4.33 0.86
CA LEU A 88 16.14 2.89 0.87
C LEU A 88 16.00 2.39 -0.56
N LYS A 89 16.76 1.37 -0.94
CA LYS A 89 16.58 0.65 -2.20
C LYS A 89 15.63 -0.52 -1.96
N LEU A 90 14.44 -0.43 -2.54
CA LEU A 90 13.31 -1.31 -2.28
C LEU A 90 12.91 -2.12 -3.50
N ARG A 91 12.27 -3.26 -3.24
CA ARG A 91 11.66 -4.14 -4.23
C ARG A 91 10.16 -4.26 -3.94
N PRO A 92 9.32 -3.35 -4.48
CA PRO A 92 7.87 -3.47 -4.37
C PRO A 92 7.36 -4.79 -4.96
N ASP A 93 6.28 -5.33 -4.39
CA ASP A 93 5.66 -6.56 -4.88
C ASP A 93 4.93 -6.32 -6.19
N ARG A 94 4.31 -5.14 -6.35
CA ARG A 94 3.48 -4.80 -7.50
C ARG A 94 3.44 -3.31 -7.80
N VAL A 95 3.00 -3.00 -9.01
CA VAL A 95 2.74 -1.64 -9.51
C VAL A 95 1.26 -1.50 -9.88
N ALA A 96 0.68 -0.32 -9.66
CA ALA A 96 -0.64 0.01 -10.17
C ALA A 96 -0.66 1.41 -10.79
N CYS A 97 -1.29 1.54 -11.94
CA CYS A 97 -1.44 2.81 -12.63
C CYS A 97 -2.89 3.10 -12.93
N GLN A 98 -3.25 4.38 -12.94
CA GLN A 98 -4.56 4.85 -13.41
C GLN A 98 -4.42 5.47 -14.80
N ASP A 99 -5.47 5.50 -15.61
CA ASP A 99 -5.43 5.83 -17.04
C ASP A 99 -4.88 7.23 -17.39
N ALA A 100 -5.02 8.23 -16.51
CA ALA A 100 -4.43 9.55 -16.73
C ALA A 100 -2.89 9.55 -16.58
N THR A 101 -2.32 8.75 -15.66
CA THR A 101 -0.85 8.66 -15.47
C THR A 101 -0.21 7.47 -16.17
N ALA A 102 -0.97 6.41 -16.45
CA ALA A 102 -0.52 5.20 -17.12
C ALA A 102 -0.04 5.47 -18.53
N GLN A 103 -0.63 6.43 -19.24
CA GLN A 103 -0.24 6.79 -20.60
C GLN A 103 1.26 7.12 -20.69
N MET A 104 1.72 8.05 -19.85
CA MET A 104 3.11 8.47 -19.86
C MET A 104 4.05 7.42 -19.24
N ALA A 105 3.60 6.70 -18.21
CA ALA A 105 4.39 5.61 -17.63
C ALA A 105 4.65 4.49 -18.66
N ILE A 106 3.63 4.10 -19.43
CA ILE A 106 3.78 3.08 -20.48
C ILE A 106 4.66 3.58 -21.61
N LEU A 107 4.52 4.83 -22.07
CA LEU A 107 5.42 5.38 -23.10
C LEU A 107 6.89 5.36 -22.66
N GLN A 108 7.18 5.74 -21.41
CA GLN A 108 8.53 5.66 -20.85
C GLN A 108 9.01 4.20 -20.75
N PHE A 109 8.15 3.27 -20.33
CA PHE A 109 8.47 1.84 -20.32
C PHE A 109 8.77 1.30 -21.73
N MET A 110 8.01 1.74 -22.74
CA MET A 110 8.25 1.38 -24.14
C MET A 110 9.63 1.84 -24.60
N SER A 111 10.07 3.04 -24.19
CA SER A 111 11.40 3.56 -24.49
C SER A 111 12.52 2.80 -23.78
N ALA A 112 12.24 2.13 -22.65
CA ALA A 112 13.21 1.26 -21.98
C ALA A 112 13.52 -0.03 -22.76
N GLY A 113 12.71 -0.37 -23.78
CA GLY A 113 12.96 -1.52 -24.66
C GLY A 113 12.76 -2.89 -24.01
N MET A 114 12.11 -2.93 -22.84
CA MET A 114 11.82 -4.17 -22.12
C MET A 114 10.69 -4.96 -22.81
N PRO A 115 10.77 -6.30 -22.89
CA PRO A 115 9.76 -7.11 -23.57
C PRO A 115 8.44 -7.22 -22.77
N SER A 116 8.51 -7.17 -21.45
CA SER A 116 7.38 -7.25 -20.53
C SER A 116 7.76 -6.67 -19.17
N VAL A 117 6.78 -6.31 -18.34
CA VAL A 117 7.04 -5.87 -16.96
C VAL A 117 7.63 -6.98 -16.10
N ALA A 118 8.52 -6.63 -15.17
CA ALA A 118 9.18 -7.55 -14.24
C ALA A 118 8.30 -7.95 -13.05
N ASN A 119 7.41 -7.05 -12.63
CA ASN A 119 6.52 -7.23 -11.50
C ASN A 119 5.05 -7.18 -11.96
N PRO A 120 4.13 -7.87 -11.26
CA PRO A 120 2.69 -7.73 -11.48
C PRO A 120 2.29 -6.25 -11.52
N THR A 121 1.67 -5.86 -12.63
CA THR A 121 1.32 -4.47 -12.92
C THR A 121 -0.10 -4.41 -13.44
N THR A 122 -0.87 -3.42 -13.02
CA THR A 122 -2.26 -3.19 -13.50
C THR A 122 -2.51 -1.74 -13.89
N VAL A 123 -3.26 -1.54 -14.96
CA VAL A 123 -3.83 -0.24 -15.36
C VAL A 123 -5.34 -0.24 -15.08
N HIS A 124 -5.85 0.87 -14.55
CA HIS A 124 -7.24 1.08 -14.18
C HIS A 124 -7.82 2.29 -14.93
N CYS A 125 -8.93 2.11 -15.64
CA CYS A 125 -9.58 3.19 -16.40
C CYS A 125 -10.69 3.87 -15.60
N ASP A 126 -10.33 4.88 -14.81
CA ASP A 126 -11.24 5.55 -13.87
C ASP A 126 -11.19 7.09 -13.88
N HIS A 127 -10.18 7.73 -14.48
CA HIS A 127 -10.04 9.20 -14.46
C HIS A 127 -10.64 9.90 -15.69
N LEU A 128 -10.91 9.17 -16.77
CA LEU A 128 -11.39 9.76 -18.04
C LEU A 128 -12.91 9.70 -18.23
N ILE A 129 -13.67 9.35 -17.17
CA ILE A 129 -15.13 9.28 -17.20
C ILE A 129 -15.69 10.53 -16.51
N GLU A 130 -16.17 11.49 -17.30
CA GLU A 130 -16.79 12.71 -16.78
C GLU A 130 -18.27 12.47 -16.42
N ALA A 131 -18.64 12.83 -15.19
CA ALA A 131 -20.02 12.79 -14.73
C ALA A 131 -20.83 13.93 -15.35
N GLN A 132 -21.95 13.61 -16.01
CA GLN A 132 -22.80 14.61 -16.67
C GLN A 132 -24.30 14.28 -16.57
N VAL A 133 -24.71 13.09 -17.00
CA VAL A 133 -26.13 12.70 -17.07
C VAL A 133 -26.45 11.55 -16.11
N GLY A 134 -25.51 10.63 -15.91
CA GLY A 134 -25.69 9.43 -15.10
C GLY A 134 -24.91 8.24 -15.63
N GLY A 135 -24.55 7.32 -14.72
CA GLY A 135 -23.50 6.32 -14.91
C GLY A 135 -23.45 5.63 -16.28
N ALA A 136 -24.54 5.01 -16.73
CA ALA A 136 -24.53 4.27 -18.00
C ALA A 136 -24.33 5.17 -19.23
N LYS A 137 -24.92 6.37 -19.24
CA LYS A 137 -24.79 7.32 -20.36
C LYS A 137 -23.41 7.96 -20.37
N ASP A 138 -22.90 8.31 -19.19
CA ASP A 138 -21.59 8.91 -19.03
C ASP A 138 -20.47 7.92 -19.41
N LEU A 139 -20.61 6.65 -19.03
CA LEU A 139 -19.67 5.59 -19.42
C LEU A 139 -19.67 5.37 -20.94
N ALA A 140 -20.84 5.27 -21.57
CA ALA A 140 -20.93 5.09 -23.02
C ALA A 140 -20.26 6.26 -23.77
N ARG A 141 -20.50 7.50 -23.31
CA ARG A 141 -19.86 8.70 -23.84
C ARG A 141 -18.34 8.69 -23.63
N ALA A 142 -17.87 8.30 -22.44
CA ALA A 142 -16.44 8.23 -22.14
C ALA A 142 -15.71 7.21 -23.01
N VAL A 143 -16.33 6.06 -23.28
CA VAL A 143 -15.78 5.02 -24.18
C VAL A 143 -15.64 5.53 -25.61
N ASP A 144 -16.60 6.33 -26.08
CA ASP A 144 -16.53 6.95 -27.42
C ASP A 144 -15.47 8.05 -27.49
N ILE A 145 -15.51 9.02 -26.58
CA ILE A 145 -14.61 10.18 -26.55
C ILE A 145 -13.14 9.76 -26.35
N ASN A 146 -12.88 8.82 -25.45
CA ASN A 146 -11.52 8.41 -25.08
C ASN A 146 -11.08 7.11 -25.77
N LYS A 147 -11.74 6.74 -26.87
CA LYS A 147 -11.49 5.47 -27.57
C LYS A 147 -10.01 5.26 -27.90
N GLU A 148 -9.32 6.28 -28.39
CA GLU A 148 -7.89 6.23 -28.73
C GLU A 148 -7.03 5.86 -27.51
N VAL A 149 -7.27 6.52 -26.37
CA VAL A 149 -6.52 6.28 -25.13
C VAL A 149 -6.78 4.87 -24.60
N TYR A 150 -8.04 4.43 -24.59
CA TYR A 150 -8.38 3.09 -24.11
C TYR A 150 -7.84 1.99 -25.03
N ASP A 151 -7.83 2.19 -26.34
CA ASP A 151 -7.21 1.26 -27.29
C ASP A 151 -5.70 1.20 -27.09
N PHE A 152 -5.03 2.35 -26.91
CA PHE A 152 -3.59 2.41 -26.60
C PHE A 152 -3.26 1.66 -25.32
N LEU A 153 -3.98 1.93 -24.22
CA LEU A 153 -3.74 1.29 -22.93
C LEU A 153 -4.02 -0.22 -23.01
N SER A 154 -5.15 -0.63 -23.60
CA SER A 154 -5.52 -2.05 -23.70
C SER A 154 -4.50 -2.85 -24.51
N THR A 155 -4.06 -2.33 -25.67
CA THR A 155 -3.10 -3.02 -26.55
C THR A 155 -1.70 -3.05 -25.94
N SER A 156 -1.25 -1.96 -25.32
CA SER A 156 0.03 -1.90 -24.62
C SER A 156 0.05 -2.82 -23.41
N CYS A 157 -1.04 -2.86 -22.64
CA CYS A 157 -1.15 -3.75 -21.50
C CYS A 157 -1.03 -5.23 -21.92
N ALA A 158 -1.74 -5.61 -22.99
CA ALA A 158 -1.64 -6.95 -23.56
C ALA A 158 -0.21 -7.28 -24.03
N LYS A 159 0.48 -6.34 -24.70
CA LYS A 159 1.84 -6.52 -25.19
C LYS A 159 2.86 -6.75 -24.05
N TYR A 160 2.75 -5.97 -22.98
CA TYR A 160 3.76 -5.95 -21.92
C TYR A 160 3.40 -6.78 -20.68
N ASN A 161 2.37 -7.63 -20.76
CA ASN A 161 1.87 -8.46 -19.65
C ASN A 161 1.42 -7.63 -18.43
N ILE A 162 0.62 -6.60 -18.69
CA ILE A 162 0.02 -5.73 -17.67
C ILE A 162 -1.48 -6.04 -17.62
N GLY A 163 -2.05 -6.19 -16.42
CA GLY A 163 -3.48 -6.35 -16.24
C GLY A 163 -4.24 -5.08 -16.60
N PHE A 164 -5.37 -5.19 -17.30
CA PHE A 164 -6.14 -4.04 -17.78
C PHE A 164 -7.57 -4.08 -17.25
N TRP A 165 -7.89 -3.15 -16.34
CA TRP A 165 -9.24 -2.93 -15.83
C TRP A 165 -9.96 -1.90 -16.72
N LYS A 166 -10.97 -2.40 -17.44
CA LYS A 166 -11.70 -1.64 -18.47
C LYS A 166 -12.46 -0.44 -17.88
N PRO A 167 -12.79 0.58 -18.70
CA PRO A 167 -13.62 1.70 -18.27
C PRO A 167 -14.92 1.22 -17.61
N GLY A 168 -15.24 1.77 -16.44
CA GLY A 168 -16.41 1.38 -15.65
C GLY A 168 -16.19 0.20 -14.70
N SER A 169 -14.98 -0.35 -14.59
CA SER A 169 -14.65 -1.40 -13.61
C SER A 169 -14.71 -0.91 -12.16
N GLY A 170 -14.44 0.37 -11.94
CA GLY A 170 -14.34 0.97 -10.61
C GLY A 170 -13.04 1.76 -10.42
N ILE A 171 -12.98 2.51 -9.33
CA ILE A 171 -11.83 3.35 -8.95
C ILE A 171 -10.65 2.47 -8.56
N ILE A 172 -9.45 2.81 -9.02
CA ILE A 172 -8.18 2.08 -8.82
C ILE A 172 -8.02 1.58 -7.38
N HIS A 173 -8.20 2.46 -6.39
CA HIS A 173 -7.96 2.14 -4.98
C HIS A 173 -8.96 1.16 -4.38
N GLN A 174 -10.19 1.17 -4.89
CA GLN A 174 -11.22 0.21 -4.48
C GLN A 174 -10.91 -1.16 -5.07
N ILE A 175 -10.59 -1.22 -6.36
CA ILE A 175 -10.19 -2.46 -7.03
C ILE A 175 -8.94 -3.05 -6.36
N LEU A 176 -7.95 -2.21 -6.03
CA LEU A 176 -6.76 -2.60 -5.28
C LEU A 176 -7.11 -3.20 -3.92
N LEU A 177 -7.96 -2.55 -3.14
CA LEU A 177 -8.35 -3.06 -1.82
C LEU A 177 -9.09 -4.39 -1.91
N GLU A 178 -9.98 -4.55 -2.90
CA GLU A 178 -10.81 -5.75 -3.05
C GLU A 178 -10.06 -6.95 -3.63
N ASN A 179 -9.04 -6.71 -4.47
CA ASN A 179 -8.44 -7.77 -5.28
C ASN A 179 -6.94 -7.96 -5.03
N TYR A 180 -6.20 -6.95 -4.59
CA TYR A 180 -4.74 -6.94 -4.70
C TYR A 180 -4.00 -6.61 -3.41
N ALA A 181 -4.63 -5.93 -2.46
CA ALA A 181 -4.02 -5.57 -1.19
C ALA A 181 -4.00 -6.77 -0.24
N PHE A 182 -2.86 -6.99 0.41
CA PHE A 182 -2.71 -8.01 1.45
C PHE A 182 -1.76 -7.50 2.56
N PRO A 183 -1.90 -8.00 3.81
CA PRO A 183 -1.07 -7.55 4.92
C PRO A 183 0.42 -7.77 4.66
N GLY A 184 1.24 -6.75 4.91
CA GLY A 184 2.69 -6.86 4.79
C GLY A 184 3.25 -6.63 3.39
N GLY A 185 2.42 -6.58 2.33
CA GLY A 185 2.93 -6.29 0.99
C GLY A 185 3.41 -4.84 0.82
N LEU A 186 4.23 -4.60 -0.20
CA LEU A 186 4.68 -3.28 -0.64
C LEU A 186 4.14 -2.98 -2.06
N LEU A 187 3.31 -1.94 -2.19
CA LEU A 187 2.74 -1.50 -3.46
C LEU A 187 3.18 -0.07 -3.78
N ILE A 188 3.54 0.18 -5.03
CA ILE A 188 3.63 1.54 -5.54
C ILE A 188 2.54 1.80 -6.57
N GLY A 189 1.97 3.00 -6.55
CA GLY A 189 0.89 3.38 -7.44
C GLY A 189 1.10 4.77 -8.01
N THR A 190 0.81 4.98 -9.30
CA THR A 190 0.92 6.30 -9.94
C THR A 190 -0.29 7.20 -9.64
N ASP A 191 -0.68 7.22 -8.35
CA ASP A 191 -1.73 8.05 -7.79
C ASP A 191 -1.45 8.39 -6.32
N SER A 192 -1.85 9.59 -5.88
CA SER A 192 -1.60 10.08 -4.52
C SER A 192 -2.39 9.36 -3.42
N HIS A 193 -3.54 8.76 -3.73
CA HIS A 193 -4.40 8.06 -2.79
C HIS A 193 -4.09 6.56 -2.67
N THR A 194 -3.01 6.10 -3.32
CA THR A 194 -2.45 4.75 -3.19
C THR A 194 -2.33 4.26 -1.74
N PRO A 195 -2.04 5.11 -0.73
CA PRO A 195 -2.07 4.71 0.68
C PRO A 195 -3.38 4.07 1.19
N ASN A 196 -4.49 4.13 0.43
CA ASN A 196 -5.75 3.43 0.74
C ASN A 196 -5.56 1.95 1.07
N ALA A 197 -4.65 1.24 0.36
CA ALA A 197 -4.35 -0.17 0.61
C ALA A 197 -3.75 -0.42 2.03
N GLY A 198 -3.29 0.62 2.72
CA GLY A 198 -2.92 0.55 4.14
C GLY A 198 -4.06 0.12 5.06
N GLY A 199 -5.31 0.29 4.65
CA GLY A 199 -6.47 -0.25 5.37
C GLY A 199 -6.47 -1.77 5.50
N LEU A 200 -5.77 -2.50 4.61
CA LEU A 200 -5.56 -3.95 4.68
C LEU A 200 -4.14 -4.33 5.13
N GLY A 201 -3.42 -3.40 5.79
CA GLY A 201 -2.08 -3.66 6.32
C GLY A 201 -0.98 -3.73 5.26
N MET A 202 -1.23 -3.27 4.03
CA MET A 202 -0.20 -3.14 3.02
C MET A 202 0.54 -1.80 3.20
N CYS A 203 1.86 -1.73 2.94
CA CYS A 203 2.51 -0.43 2.77
C CYS A 203 2.36 -0.02 1.30
N ALA A 204 1.55 1.01 1.05
CA ALA A 204 1.22 1.44 -0.30
C ALA A 204 1.58 2.93 -0.49
N ILE A 205 2.38 3.24 -1.51
CA ILE A 205 2.98 4.58 -1.67
C ILE A 205 2.69 5.11 -3.07
N GLY A 206 2.20 6.35 -3.13
CA GLY A 206 1.99 7.08 -4.38
C GLY A 206 3.31 7.56 -4.97
N VAL A 207 3.51 7.39 -6.27
CA VAL A 207 4.74 7.73 -6.99
C VAL A 207 4.46 8.38 -8.35
N GLY A 208 5.51 8.90 -9.00
CA GLY A 208 5.42 9.35 -10.39
C GLY A 208 5.49 8.19 -11.39
N GLY A 209 5.20 8.47 -12.66
CA GLY A 209 5.29 7.48 -13.73
C GLY A 209 6.69 6.86 -13.88
N ALA A 210 7.75 7.66 -13.73
CA ALA A 210 9.13 7.20 -13.85
C ALA A 210 9.52 6.17 -12.76
N ASP A 211 9.15 6.43 -11.51
CA ASP A 211 9.40 5.48 -10.40
C ASP A 211 8.68 4.14 -10.63
N ALA A 212 7.48 4.19 -11.23
CA ALA A 212 6.76 2.99 -11.59
C ALA A 212 7.49 2.22 -12.70
N VAL A 213 8.11 2.92 -13.66
CA VAL A 213 8.92 2.32 -14.72
C VAL A 213 10.17 1.63 -14.16
N ASP A 214 10.81 2.19 -13.14
CA ASP A 214 11.96 1.55 -12.49
C ASP A 214 11.60 0.15 -11.99
N VAL A 215 10.49 0.02 -11.25
CA VAL A 215 10.02 -1.28 -10.75
C VAL A 215 9.57 -2.18 -11.91
N MET A 216 8.84 -1.65 -12.89
CA MET A 216 8.44 -2.40 -14.08
C MET A 216 9.67 -2.93 -14.86
N ALA A 217 10.81 -2.24 -14.83
CA ALA A 217 12.07 -2.60 -15.46
C ALA A 217 13.02 -3.39 -14.55
N ASN A 218 12.55 -3.88 -13.39
CA ASN A 218 13.35 -4.63 -12.40
C ASN A 218 14.52 -3.83 -11.80
N LEU A 219 14.40 -2.51 -11.69
CA LEU A 219 15.34 -1.66 -10.96
C LEU A 219 14.88 -1.51 -9.50
N PRO A 220 15.80 -1.37 -8.53
CA PRO A 220 15.44 -1.02 -7.16
C PRO A 220 14.78 0.37 -7.14
N TRP A 221 13.65 0.49 -6.44
CA TRP A 221 12.99 1.78 -6.24
C TRP A 221 13.57 2.48 -5.02
N GLU A 222 13.95 3.75 -5.17
CA GLU A 222 14.53 4.54 -4.08
C GLU A 222 13.47 5.33 -3.32
N LEU A 223 13.43 5.14 -2.00
CA LEU A 223 12.55 5.88 -1.10
C LEU A 223 13.36 6.49 0.04
N LYS A 224 13.29 7.81 0.21
CA LYS A 224 13.82 8.45 1.41
C LYS A 224 13.18 7.83 2.66
N ALA A 225 14.00 7.25 3.54
CA ALA A 225 13.54 6.50 4.70
C ALA A 225 12.56 7.36 5.52
N PRO A 226 11.29 6.97 5.66
CA PRO A 226 10.29 7.85 6.25
C PRO A 226 10.46 7.95 7.77
N LYS A 227 10.08 9.11 8.32
CA LYS A 227 9.74 9.21 9.74
C LYS A 227 8.42 8.46 9.99
N VAL A 228 8.06 8.26 11.26
CA VAL A 228 6.78 7.62 11.61
C VAL A 228 6.02 8.54 12.57
N ILE A 229 4.77 8.85 12.24
CA ILE A 229 3.81 9.57 13.08
C ILE A 229 2.83 8.55 13.64
N GLY A 230 2.85 8.33 14.94
CA GLY A 230 1.90 7.43 15.60
C GLY A 230 0.59 8.14 15.93
N VAL A 231 -0.54 7.64 15.40
CA VAL A 231 -1.88 8.10 15.79
C VAL A 231 -2.51 7.05 16.69
N LYS A 232 -2.59 7.37 17.99
CA LYS A 232 -3.19 6.48 18.99
C LYS A 232 -4.70 6.67 19.03
N LEU A 233 -5.45 5.67 18.59
CA LEU A 233 -6.90 5.61 18.74
C LEU A 233 -7.26 5.00 20.10
N THR A 234 -8.28 5.56 20.75
CA THR A 234 -8.80 5.07 22.03
C THR A 234 -10.31 5.22 22.07
N GLY A 235 -10.99 4.25 22.67
CA GLY A 235 -12.46 4.27 22.79
C GLY A 235 -13.11 3.70 21.53
N GLN A 236 -14.36 4.08 21.26
CA GLN A 236 -15.14 3.55 20.14
C GLN A 236 -15.92 4.65 19.42
N LEU A 237 -16.10 4.51 18.11
CA LEU A 237 -17.00 5.38 17.35
C LEU A 237 -18.43 5.23 17.86
N SER A 238 -19.17 6.34 17.90
CA SER A 238 -20.56 6.35 18.38
C SER A 238 -21.40 7.42 17.68
N GLY A 239 -22.73 7.22 17.67
CA GLY A 239 -23.68 8.13 17.04
C GLY A 239 -23.43 8.26 15.53
N TRP A 240 -23.30 9.50 15.07
CA TRP A 240 -23.07 9.84 13.66
C TRP A 240 -21.59 9.79 13.24
N THR A 241 -20.67 9.54 14.17
CA THR A 241 -19.23 9.57 13.91
C THR A 241 -18.81 8.39 13.03
N ALA A 242 -18.06 8.66 11.95
CA ALA A 242 -17.58 7.69 10.98
C ALA A 242 -16.04 7.65 10.90
N PRO A 243 -15.43 6.61 10.27
CA PRO A 243 -13.98 6.57 10.06
C PRO A 243 -13.41 7.81 9.37
N LYS A 244 -14.20 8.47 8.51
CA LYS A 244 -13.84 9.73 7.83
C LYS A 244 -13.51 10.85 8.84
N ASP A 245 -14.20 10.90 9.97
CA ASP A 245 -14.01 11.97 10.96
C ASP A 245 -12.64 11.88 11.64
N ILE A 246 -12.10 10.66 11.79
CA ILE A 246 -10.76 10.43 12.34
C ILE A 246 -9.72 11.13 11.46
N ILE A 247 -9.71 10.83 10.15
CA ILE A 247 -8.72 11.42 9.24
C ILE A 247 -8.94 12.92 9.04
N LEU A 248 -10.19 13.40 9.05
CA LEU A 248 -10.46 14.85 9.02
C LEU A 248 -9.90 15.56 10.25
N LYS A 249 -10.04 14.97 11.45
CA LYS A 249 -9.44 15.53 12.67
C LYS A 249 -7.92 15.50 12.62
N VAL A 250 -7.32 14.38 12.19
CA VAL A 250 -5.86 14.25 12.05
C VAL A 250 -5.32 15.26 11.03
N ALA A 251 -5.98 15.43 9.89
CA ALA A 251 -5.62 16.44 8.89
C ALA A 251 -5.71 17.87 9.44
N GLY A 252 -6.73 18.16 10.27
CA GLY A 252 -6.82 19.44 10.99
C GLY A 252 -5.67 19.67 11.98
N ILE A 253 -5.21 18.62 12.66
CA ILE A 253 -4.09 18.69 13.63
C ILE A 253 -2.75 18.86 12.91
N LEU A 254 -2.48 18.03 11.90
CA LEU A 254 -1.19 18.01 11.20
C LEU A 254 -1.08 19.11 10.14
N THR A 255 -2.22 19.65 9.68
CA THR A 255 -2.30 20.51 8.49
C THR A 255 -1.77 19.82 7.22
N VAL A 256 -1.73 20.54 6.11
CA VAL A 256 -1.24 20.00 4.82
C VAL A 256 0.28 19.73 4.79
N LYS A 257 1.05 20.25 5.75
CA LYS A 257 2.53 20.09 5.80
C LYS A 257 3.01 19.11 6.87
N GLY A 258 2.21 18.78 7.88
CA GLY A 258 2.69 18.02 9.05
C GLY A 258 3.00 16.55 8.78
N GLY A 259 2.51 15.99 7.67
CA GLY A 259 2.79 14.60 7.26
C GLY A 259 3.99 14.44 6.33
N THR A 260 4.62 15.52 5.87
CA THR A 260 5.68 15.43 4.84
C THR A 260 6.86 14.57 5.32
N GLY A 261 7.23 13.57 4.51
CA GLY A 261 8.36 12.67 4.79
C GLY A 261 8.10 11.67 5.92
N ALA A 262 6.84 11.43 6.29
CA ALA A 262 6.48 10.47 7.33
C ALA A 262 5.35 9.53 6.89
N ILE A 263 5.37 8.30 7.44
CA ILE A 263 4.22 7.39 7.40
C ILE A 263 3.40 7.61 8.67
N VAL A 264 2.08 7.75 8.52
CA VAL A 264 1.14 7.78 9.65
C VAL A 264 0.74 6.34 9.99
N GLU A 265 1.06 5.90 11.21
CA GLU A 265 0.76 4.56 11.70
C GLU A 265 -0.30 4.64 12.81
N TYR A 266 -1.47 4.04 12.55
CA TYR A 266 -2.56 3.96 13.52
C TYR A 266 -2.34 2.79 14.47
N PHE A 267 -2.52 3.02 15.76
CA PHE A 267 -2.42 2.00 16.80
C PHE A 267 -3.35 2.32 17.96
N GLY A 268 -3.58 1.39 18.88
CA GLY A 268 -4.42 1.66 20.05
C GLY A 268 -5.34 0.50 20.40
N SER A 269 -6.42 0.83 21.10
CA SER A 269 -7.42 -0.12 21.63
C SER A 269 -8.82 0.40 21.41
#